data_AF-A0A1G7ITI0-F1
#
_entry.id   AF-A0A1G7ITI0-F1
#
_cell.length_a   1.000
_cell.length_b   1.000
_cell.length_c   1.000
_cell.angle_alpha   90.00
_cell.angle_beta   90.00
_cell.angle_gamma   90.00
#
_symmetry.space_group_name_H-M   'P 1'
#
loop_
_entity.id
_entity.type
_entity.pdbx_description
1 polymer ?
#
loop_
_entity_poly.entity_id
_entity_poly.type
_entity_poly.pdbx_seq_one_letter_code
_entity_poly.pdbx_strand_id
1 'polypeptide(L)'
;MGKVSLEDFIAKAKENGCEIEKKGKEYFIGNFPATNYPHIHIWKKGTIALSAGSRQNGKIGEDDEIDLEELSFQVDRYGRNLTGGLEETIEWAIDSDS
;
A
#
# COMPACT_ATOMS: atom_id res chain seq x y z
N MET A 1 -9.64 6.17 -12.89
CA MET A 1 -8.29 5.92 -12.37
C MET A 1 -7.84 4.56 -12.86
N GLY A 2 -6.57 4.40 -13.18
CA GLY A 2 -5.96 3.16 -13.67
C GLY A 2 -5.60 2.19 -12.56
N LYS A 3 -4.76 1.22 -12.90
CA LYS A 3 -4.17 0.26 -11.98
C LYS A 3 -2.65 0.31 -12.08
N VAL A 4 -1.97 0.03 -10.98
CA VAL A 4 -0.52 -0.21 -10.97
C VAL A 4 -0.24 -1.65 -10.58
N SER A 5 0.79 -2.25 -11.18
CA SER A 5 1.21 -3.59 -10.78
C SER A 5 1.78 -3.56 -9.37
N LEU A 6 1.54 -4.63 -8.59
CA LEU A 6 2.11 -4.76 -7.26
C LEU A 6 3.64 -4.84 -7.33
N GLU A 7 4.21 -5.37 -8.42
CA GLU A 7 5.65 -5.40 -8.65
C GLU A 7 6.23 -3.98 -8.75
N ASP A 8 5.65 -3.12 -9.59
CA ASP A 8 6.11 -1.73 -9.74
C ASP A 8 5.92 -0.94 -8.43
N PHE A 9 4.80 -1.17 -7.75
CA PHE A 9 4.55 -0.56 -6.44
C PHE A 9 5.61 -0.98 -5.41
N ILE A 10 5.96 -2.27 -5.35
CA ILE A 10 7.02 -2.78 -4.46
C ILE A 10 8.38 -2.19 -4.85
N ALA A 11 8.69 -2.11 -6.15
CA ALA A 11 9.94 -1.51 -6.62
C ALA A 11 10.04 -0.06 -6.16
N LYS A 12 8.98 0.74 -6.35
CA LYS A 12 8.93 2.12 -5.89
C LYS A 12 8.99 2.25 -4.38
N ALA A 13 8.30 1.38 -3.65
CA ALA A 13 8.35 1.35 -2.18
C ALA A 13 9.78 1.17 -1.68
N LYS A 14 10.56 0.27 -2.29
CA LYS A 14 11.98 0.07 -1.94
C LYS A 14 12.83 1.29 -2.23
N GLU A 15 12.62 1.94 -3.38
CA GLU A 15 13.32 3.17 -3.74
C GLU A 15 13.08 4.28 -2.71
N ASN A 16 11.84 4.38 -2.23
CA ASN A 16 11.43 5.37 -1.23
C ASN A 16 11.76 4.93 0.22
N GLY A 17 12.45 3.80 0.40
CA GLY A 17 12.95 3.36 1.72
C GLY A 17 11.94 2.57 2.57
N CYS A 18 10.85 2.07 1.99
CA CYS A 18 9.99 1.08 2.66
C CYS A 18 10.68 -0.28 2.77
N GLU A 19 10.28 -1.03 3.79
CA GLU A 19 10.61 -2.44 3.93
C GLU A 19 9.47 -3.33 3.44
N ILE A 20 9.85 -4.56 3.06
CA ILE A 20 8.90 -5.63 2.78
C ILE A 20 9.14 -6.74 3.79
N GLU A 21 8.16 -6.96 4.65
CA GLU A 21 8.18 -8.05 5.60
C GLU A 21 7.25 -9.17 5.17
N LYS A 22 7.68 -10.41 5.36
CA LYS A 22 6.84 -11.60 5.19
C LYS A 22 6.58 -12.23 6.55
N LYS A 23 5.31 -12.36 6.95
CA LYS A 23 4.91 -13.14 8.13
C LYS A 23 4.01 -14.30 7.71
N GLY A 24 4.59 -15.49 7.69
CA GLY A 24 3.90 -16.69 7.22
C GLY A 24 3.55 -16.60 5.73
N LYS A 25 2.26 -16.41 5.43
CA LYS A 25 1.72 -16.36 4.06
C LYS A 25 1.22 -14.96 3.67
N GLU A 26 1.52 -13.97 4.49
CA GLU A 26 1.12 -12.58 4.31
C GLU A 26 2.38 -11.72 4.13
N TYR A 27 2.21 -10.63 3.38
CA TYR A 27 3.27 -9.66 3.10
C TYR A 27 2.82 -8.27 3.52
N PHE A 28 3.78 -7.48 3.95
CA PHE A 28 3.58 -6.13 4.46
C PHE A 28 4.57 -5.21 3.78
N ILE A 29 4.09 -4.06 3.30
CA ILE A 29 4.93 -3.02 2.69
C ILE A 29 4.69 -1.73 3.48
N GLY A 30 5.73 -1.17 4.08
CA GLY A 30 5.60 0.06 4.85
C GLY A 30 6.93 0.55 5.38
N ASN A 31 6.88 1.65 6.14
CA ASN A 31 8.06 2.15 6.85
C ASN A 31 8.55 1.13 7.87
N PHE A 32 9.85 1.08 8.17
CA PHE A 32 10.37 0.14 9.16
C PHE A 32 9.75 0.34 10.57
N PRO A 33 9.30 -0.74 11.23
CA PRO A 33 9.04 -2.07 10.69
C PRO A 33 7.80 -2.09 9.80
N ALA A 34 7.83 -2.78 8.66
CA ALA A 34 6.78 -2.76 7.64
C ALA A 34 5.40 -3.23 8.14
N THR A 35 5.36 -3.86 9.32
CA THR A 35 4.11 -4.27 9.99
C THR A 35 3.46 -3.20 10.87
N ASN A 36 4.12 -2.05 11.08
CA ASN A 36 3.52 -0.91 11.74
C ASN A 36 2.51 -0.22 10.82
N TYR A 37 1.50 0.39 11.41
CA TYR A 37 0.59 1.24 10.64
C TYR A 37 1.25 2.60 10.36
N PRO A 38 0.95 3.20 9.19
CA PRO A 38 0.25 2.59 8.06
C PRO A 38 1.15 1.66 7.24
N HIS A 39 0.54 0.63 6.63
CA HIS A 39 1.21 -0.28 5.68
C HIS A 39 0.24 -0.82 4.64
N ILE A 40 0.77 -1.33 3.53
CA ILE A 40 0.04 -2.19 2.61
C ILE A 40 0.11 -3.62 3.11
N HIS A 41 -1.05 -4.24 3.30
CA HIS A 41 -1.17 -5.65 3.70
C HIS A 41 -1.63 -6.45 2.49
N ILE A 42 -0.83 -7.46 2.12
CA ILE A 42 -1.15 -8.43 1.08
C ILE A 42 -1.44 -9.77 1.75
N TRP A 43 -2.70 -10.20 1.72
CA TRP A 43 -3.10 -11.49 2.26
C TRP A 43 -2.82 -12.61 1.27
N LYS A 44 -2.69 -13.85 1.78
CA LYS A 44 -2.48 -15.07 0.99
C LYS A 44 -3.41 -15.24 -0.22
N LYS A 45 -4.64 -14.70 -0.15
CA LYS A 45 -5.64 -14.81 -1.22
C LYS A 45 -5.46 -13.78 -2.35
N GLY A 46 -4.37 -13.02 -2.34
CA GLY A 46 -4.12 -11.97 -3.33
C GLY A 46 -4.76 -10.63 -3.00
N THR A 47 -5.61 -10.54 -1.97
CA THR A 47 -6.21 -9.27 -1.53
C THR A 47 -5.13 -8.31 -1.04
N ILE A 48 -5.21 -7.06 -1.48
CA ILE A 48 -4.31 -5.97 -1.08
C ILE A 48 -5.16 -4.91 -0.37
N ALA A 49 -4.71 -4.44 0.80
CA ALA A 49 -5.36 -3.35 1.52
C ALA A 49 -4.36 -2.31 1.99
N LEU A 50 -4.84 -1.07 2.07
CA LEU A 50 -4.24 -0.05 2.92
C LEU A 50 -4.73 -0.26 4.35
N SER A 51 -3.79 -0.57 5.24
CA SER A 51 -4.03 -0.74 6.67
C SER A 51 -3.51 0.50 7.38
N ALA A 52 -4.42 1.38 7.83
CA ALA A 52 -4.08 2.66 8.48
C ALA A 52 -4.10 2.59 10.02
N GLY A 53 -4.61 1.50 10.59
CA GLY A 53 -4.78 1.34 12.04
C GLY A 53 -5.56 0.08 12.41
N SER A 54 -5.74 -0.15 13.72
CA SER A 54 -6.56 -1.27 14.20
C SER A 54 -7.98 -1.18 13.65
N ARG A 55 -8.40 -2.20 12.89
CA ARG A 55 -9.71 -2.28 12.19
C ARG A 55 -9.92 -1.21 11.12
N GLN A 56 -8.85 -0.56 10.65
CA GLN A 56 -8.87 0.41 9.56
C GLN A 56 -8.14 -0.18 8.36
N ASN A 57 -8.76 -1.17 7.74
CA ASN A 57 -8.24 -1.84 6.55
C ASN A 57 -9.22 -1.59 5.41
N GLY A 58 -8.75 -0.93 4.36
CA GLY A 58 -9.51 -0.68 3.14
C GLY A 58 -8.92 -1.48 1.99
N LYS A 59 -9.71 -2.31 1.32
CA LYS A 59 -9.25 -3.04 0.12
C LYS A 59 -8.89 -2.00 -0.94
N ILE A 60 -7.71 -2.17 -1.54
CA ILE A 60 -7.19 -1.30 -2.61
C ILE A 60 -6.77 -2.10 -3.85
N GLY A 61 -6.97 -3.41 -3.86
CA GLY A 61 -6.48 -4.25 -4.95
C GLY A 61 -6.66 -5.74 -4.70
N GLU A 62 -6.38 -6.50 -5.75
CA GLU A 62 -6.32 -7.96 -5.74
C GLU A 62 -5.46 -8.47 -6.90
N ASP A 63 -5.06 -9.74 -6.84
CA ASP A 63 -4.37 -10.44 -7.93
C ASP A 63 -3.16 -9.67 -8.50
N ASP A 64 -2.32 -9.16 -7.61
CA ASP A 64 -1.09 -8.41 -7.93
C ASP A 64 -1.34 -7.07 -8.65
N GLU A 65 -2.55 -6.52 -8.58
CA GLU A 65 -2.89 -5.18 -9.07
C GLU A 65 -3.44 -4.30 -7.94
N ILE A 66 -2.99 -3.06 -7.90
CA ILE A 66 -3.52 -2.00 -7.03
C ILE A 66 -4.42 -1.10 -7.86
N ASP A 67 -5.67 -0.98 -7.43
CA ASP A 67 -6.68 -0.07 -7.97
C ASP A 67 -6.46 1.33 -7.39
N LEU A 68 -6.16 2.29 -8.27
CA LEU A 68 -5.79 3.64 -7.85
C LEU A 68 -7.00 4.45 -7.36
N GLU A 69 -8.21 4.14 -7.82
CA GLU A 69 -9.44 4.80 -7.35
C GLU A 69 -9.73 4.39 -5.91
N GLU A 70 -9.69 3.09 -5.63
CA GLU A 70 -9.84 2.57 -4.28
C GLU A 70 -8.69 3.04 -3.37
N LEU A 71 -7.45 3.03 -3.84
CA LEU A 71 -6.32 3.56 -3.08
C LEU A 71 -6.55 5.02 -2.68
N SER A 72 -6.87 5.89 -3.64
CA SER A 72 -7.15 7.30 -3.37
C SER A 72 -8.30 7.46 -2.39
N PHE A 73 -9.39 6.71 -2.57
CA PHE A 73 -10.53 6.75 -1.65
C PHE A 73 -10.16 6.35 -0.22
N GLN A 74 -9.36 5.29 -0.03
CA GLN A 74 -8.94 4.88 1.33
C GLN A 74 -7.96 5.88 1.96
N VAL A 75 -7.07 6.49 1.17
CA VAL A 75 -6.18 7.57 1.63
C VAL A 75 -6.99 8.76 2.16
N ASP A 76 -7.98 9.21 1.40
CA ASP A 76 -8.87 10.29 1.80
C ASP A 76 -9.71 9.92 3.04
N ARG A 77 -10.21 8.68 3.08
CA ARG A 77 -11.05 8.17 4.17
C ARG A 77 -10.32 8.14 5.52
N TYR A 78 -9.07 7.70 5.54
CA TYR A 78 -8.32 7.53 6.78
C TYR A 78 -7.57 8.79 7.22
N GLY A 79 -7.60 9.84 6.39
CA GLY A 79 -6.74 11.00 6.51
C GLY A 79 -5.30 10.61 6.23
N ARG A 80 -4.51 11.51 5.64
CA ARG A 80 -3.08 11.29 5.35
C ARG A 80 -2.24 11.16 6.63
N ASN A 81 -2.43 10.08 7.39
CA ASN A 81 -1.50 9.59 8.41
C ASN A 81 -0.39 8.74 7.77
N LEU A 82 -0.36 8.70 6.43
CA LEU A 82 0.79 8.25 5.67
C LEU A 82 1.97 9.16 6.02
N THR A 83 3.13 8.56 6.16
CA THR A 83 4.38 9.28 6.43
C THR A 83 5.52 8.56 5.71
N GLY A 84 6.62 9.25 5.48
CA GLY A 84 7.86 8.65 5.00
C GLY A 84 7.72 7.97 3.64
N GLY A 85 8.49 6.91 3.43
CA GLY A 85 8.55 6.23 2.12
C GLY A 85 7.21 5.70 1.62
N LEU A 86 6.31 5.31 2.52
CA LEU A 86 5.00 4.81 2.12
C LEU A 86 4.12 5.94 1.54
N GLU A 87 4.20 7.14 2.11
CA GLU A 87 3.51 8.32 1.59
C GLU A 87 4.00 8.64 0.18
N GLU A 88 5.33 8.78 0.00
CA GLU A 88 5.94 9.08 -1.30
C GLU A 88 5.60 8.03 -2.37
N THR A 89 5.43 6.76 -1.97
CA THR A 89 5.07 5.66 -2.88
C THR A 89 3.61 5.75 -3.31
N ILE A 90 2.71 6.05 -2.38
CA ILE A 90 1.28 6.19 -2.66
C ILE A 90 1.02 7.43 -3.51
N GLU A 91 1.70 8.55 -3.22
CA GLU A 91 1.63 9.76 -4.05
C GLU A 91 2.11 9.49 -5.46
N TRP A 92 3.24 8.81 -5.63
CA TRP A 92 3.71 8.38 -6.96
C TRP A 92 2.66 7.53 -7.70
N ALA A 93 2.03 6.57 -7.02
CA ALA A 93 1.06 5.69 -7.65
C ALA A 93 -0.19 6.45 -8.11
N ILE A 94 -0.68 7.40 -7.31
CA ILE A 94 -1.85 8.23 -7.63
C ILE A 94 -1.52 9.26 -8.73
N ASP A 95 -0.36 9.91 -8.65
CA ASP A 95 0.06 10.95 -9.61
C ASP A 95 0.47 10.37 -10.97
N SER A 96 0.91 9.11 -11.03
CA SER A 96 1.28 8.45 -12.30
C SER A 96 0.10 8.23 -13.26
N ASP A 97 -1.14 8.43 -12.79
CA ASP A 97 -2.38 8.31 -13.55
C ASP A 97 -3.07 9.67 -13.83
N SER A 98 -2.43 10.78 -13.39
CA SER A 98 -2.90 12.16 -13.59
C SER A 98 -2.27 12.83 -14.82
#